data_AF-A0A8C0TNE6-F1
#
_entry.id   AF-A0A8C0TNE6-F1
#
_cell.length_a   1.000
_cell.length_b   1.000
_cell.length_c   1.000
_cell.angle_alpha   90.00
_cell.angle_beta   90.00
_cell.angle_gamma   90.00
#
_symmetry.space_group_name_H-M   'P 1'
#
loop_
_entity.id
_entity.type
_entity.pdbx_description
1 polymer ?
#
loop_
_entity_poly.entity_id
_entity_poly.type
_entity_poly.pdbx_seq_one_letter_code
_entity_poly.pdbx_strand_id
1 'polypeptide(L)'
;MFIILESSAMAVGKNKRLTKGGKKGAKKTAVDPFSKKDWYDVKAPAMFNIRNIGETLVTRTQGTKIASDGLKGKNCLTNFHGMDLTRDKMCSMVKKWQTMIEAHVDVKTTYGYLLRLFFVGFTKKCNNQIRKTSYAQHQQVHQIRKKMMEIMTREVQTNDLKEVVNKLIPDSIRKDIEKACQSIYPLHDVFVRKVKMLKKPKFELGKLMEFHGEGSSSGKTMGDETSAKVE
;
A
#
# COMPACT_ATOMS: atom_id res chain seq x y z
N MET A 1 21.68 86.05 35.63
CA MET A 1 21.64 87.10 34.58
C MET A 1 22.77 86.78 33.61
N PHE A 2 22.45 86.28 32.42
CA PHE A 2 23.09 86.58 31.13
C PHE A 2 22.48 85.65 30.07
N ILE A 3 21.66 86.26 29.24
CA ILE A 3 21.14 85.77 27.95
C ILE A 3 22.28 85.90 26.94
N ILE A 4 22.42 84.97 26.00
CA ILE A 4 22.77 85.26 24.59
C ILE A 4 22.11 84.19 23.71
N LEU A 5 21.22 84.67 22.84
CA LEU A 5 20.70 84.06 21.62
C LEU A 5 21.74 84.26 20.50
N GLU A 6 21.87 83.29 19.59
CA GLU A 6 22.26 83.40 18.16
C GLU A 6 22.65 81.98 17.71
N SER A 7 22.51 81.50 16.47
CA SER A 7 21.73 81.82 15.28
C SER A 7 21.95 80.61 14.34
N SER A 8 20.96 80.32 13.50
CA SER A 8 21.00 79.24 12.50
C SER A 8 22.04 79.51 11.40
N ALA A 9 22.78 78.47 10.98
CA ALA A 9 23.44 78.41 9.67
C ALA A 9 23.49 76.97 9.15
N MET A 10 22.84 76.74 8.02
CA MET A 10 22.86 75.48 7.26
C MET A 10 24.24 75.22 6.64
N ALA A 11 24.78 74.02 6.85
CA ALA A 11 25.85 73.46 6.03
C ALA A 11 25.33 72.22 5.29
N VAL A 12 25.14 72.37 3.98
CA VAL A 12 24.80 71.31 3.02
C VAL A 12 26.01 70.36 2.90
N GLY A 13 26.03 69.32 3.71
CA GLY A 13 27.02 68.24 3.69
C GLY A 13 26.58 67.08 2.80
N LYS A 14 27.18 67.00 1.61
CA LYS A 14 27.03 65.98 0.57
C LYS A 14 26.90 64.55 1.14
N ASN A 15 25.83 63.85 0.78
CA ASN A 15 25.61 62.43 1.07
C ASN A 15 26.81 61.59 0.61
N LYS A 16 27.65 61.15 1.57
CA LYS A 16 28.62 60.09 1.32
C LYS A 16 27.82 58.80 1.13
N ARG A 17 27.63 58.43 -0.14
CA ARG A 17 27.07 57.15 -0.58
C ARG A 17 27.94 56.03 -0.01
N LEU A 18 27.69 55.65 1.23
CA LEU A 18 28.16 54.38 1.80
C LEU A 18 27.45 53.31 0.99
N THR A 19 28.22 52.70 0.09
CA THR A 19 27.86 51.49 -0.61
C THR A 19 27.34 50.53 0.44
N LYS A 20 26.03 50.31 0.42
CA LYS A 20 25.40 49.18 1.10
C LYS A 20 25.89 47.94 0.36
N GLY A 21 27.15 47.57 0.61
CA GLY A 21 27.70 46.24 0.38
C GLY A 21 27.08 45.29 1.40
N GLY A 22 25.74 45.30 1.49
CA GLY A 22 25.02 44.21 2.09
C GLY A 22 25.34 43.03 1.18
N LYS A 23 26.12 42.09 1.72
CA LYS A 23 26.34 40.75 1.19
C LYS A 23 25.05 40.35 0.49
N LYS A 24 25.03 40.41 -0.85
CA LYS A 24 23.86 40.04 -1.67
C LYS A 24 23.46 38.69 -1.11
N GLY A 25 22.33 38.65 -0.39
CA GLY A 25 21.86 37.43 0.26
C GLY A 25 21.98 36.34 -0.78
N ALA A 26 22.81 35.34 -0.49
CA ALA A 26 23.19 34.33 -1.47
C ALA A 26 21.92 33.93 -2.19
N LYS A 27 21.84 34.25 -3.49
CA LYS A 27 20.69 33.95 -4.33
C LYS A 27 20.47 32.47 -4.09
N LYS A 28 19.42 32.08 -3.35
CA LYS A 28 19.19 30.68 -2.99
C LYS A 28 19.25 29.96 -4.31
N THR A 29 20.35 29.25 -4.55
CA THR A 29 20.50 28.48 -5.77
C THR A 29 19.30 27.56 -5.77
N ALA A 30 18.60 27.48 -6.90
CA ALA A 30 17.52 26.53 -7.03
C ALA A 30 18.15 25.14 -6.89
N VAL A 31 18.18 24.64 -5.66
CA VAL A 31 18.72 23.33 -5.34
C VAL A 31 17.70 22.34 -5.88
N ASP A 32 18.16 21.44 -6.76
CA ASP A 32 17.34 20.40 -7.35
C ASP A 32 16.61 19.64 -6.23
N PRO A 33 15.27 19.58 -6.24
CA PRO A 33 14.50 18.79 -5.28
C PRO A 33 14.92 17.33 -5.16
N PHE A 34 15.51 16.72 -6.21
CA PHE A 34 16.00 15.34 -6.19
C PHE A 34 17.31 15.16 -5.42
N SER A 35 18.14 16.20 -5.30
CA SER A 35 19.39 16.14 -4.51
C SER A 35 19.18 15.84 -3.02
N LYS A 36 17.94 16.01 -2.53
CA LYS A 36 17.53 15.78 -1.14
C LYS A 36 16.90 14.40 -0.93
N LYS A 37 16.82 13.56 -1.96
CA LYS A 37 16.17 12.25 -1.91
C LYS A 37 17.19 11.14 -1.99
N ASP A 38 16.95 10.07 -1.25
CA ASP A 38 17.72 8.83 -1.31
C ASP A 38 16.82 7.68 -1.80
N TRP A 39 17.46 6.70 -2.44
CA TRP A 39 16.81 5.47 -2.89
C TRP A 39 16.77 4.43 -1.77
N TYR A 40 15.62 3.79 -1.62
CA TYR A 40 15.36 2.71 -0.66
C TYR A 40 14.74 1.51 -1.36
N ASP A 41 15.19 0.31 -0.98
CA ASP A 41 14.67 -0.96 -1.51
C ASP A 41 13.35 -1.31 -0.84
N VAL A 42 12.30 -1.57 -1.63
CA VAL A 42 11.01 -2.05 -1.12
C VAL A 42 10.98 -3.57 -1.09
N LYS A 43 10.86 -4.12 0.11
CA LYS A 43 10.78 -5.56 0.35
C LYS A 43 9.33 -6.01 0.57
N ALA A 44 8.93 -7.06 -0.13
CA ALA A 44 7.67 -7.79 0.08
C ALA A 44 7.79 -8.77 1.24
N PRO A 45 6.69 -9.07 1.96
CA PRO A 45 6.65 -10.12 2.98
C PRO A 45 7.05 -11.50 2.44
N ALA A 46 7.48 -12.40 3.33
CA ALA A 46 7.89 -13.77 3.01
C ALA A 46 6.77 -14.67 2.44
N MET A 47 5.54 -14.17 2.35
CA MET A 47 4.41 -14.84 1.69
C MET A 47 4.59 -14.88 0.16
N PHE A 48 5.48 -14.04 -0.38
CA PHE A 48 5.76 -13.96 -1.82
C PHE A 48 7.16 -14.49 -2.12
N ASN A 49 7.30 -15.25 -3.21
CA ASN A 49 8.59 -15.80 -3.63
C ASN A 49 9.60 -14.69 -4.00
N ILE A 50 9.12 -13.65 -4.69
CA ILE A 50 9.94 -12.50 -5.08
C ILE A 50 9.82 -11.43 -4.00
N ARG A 51 10.91 -11.25 -3.23
CA ARG A 51 10.95 -10.28 -2.13
C ARG A 51 11.28 -8.86 -2.57
N ASN A 52 11.97 -8.66 -3.69
CA ASN A 52 12.31 -7.31 -4.16
C ASN A 52 11.23 -6.80 -5.12
N ILE A 53 10.51 -5.75 -4.74
CA ILE A 53 9.46 -5.15 -5.57
C ILE A 53 10.05 -4.06 -6.48
N GLY A 54 11.00 -3.29 -5.95
CA GLY A 54 11.65 -2.19 -6.63
C GLY A 54 12.24 -1.18 -5.65
N GLU A 55 12.65 -0.02 -6.16
CA GLU A 55 13.23 1.05 -5.36
C GLU A 55 12.26 2.22 -5.23
N THR A 56 12.30 2.92 -4.10
CA THR A 56 11.50 4.11 -3.82
C THR A 56 12.38 5.24 -3.36
N LEU A 57 12.11 6.44 -3.88
CA LEU A 57 12.78 7.67 -3.48
C LEU A 57 12.10 8.27 -2.25
N VAL A 58 12.84 8.41 -1.16
CA VAL A 58 12.38 9.05 0.09
C VAL A 58 13.24 10.28 0.37
N THR A 59 12.61 11.37 0.78
CA THR A 59 13.33 12.59 1.17
C THR A 59 14.15 12.32 2.42
N ARG A 60 15.42 12.76 2.43
CA ARG A 60 16.29 12.72 3.60
C ARG A 60 15.63 13.38 4.81
N THR A 61 15.88 12.82 5.99
CA THR A 61 15.43 13.37 7.27
C THR A 61 15.86 14.83 7.38
N GLN A 62 14.90 15.73 7.55
CA GLN A 62 15.13 17.17 7.74
C GLN A 62 14.26 17.66 8.91
N GLY A 63 14.91 18.16 9.96
CA GLY A 63 14.23 18.61 11.18
C GLY A 63 13.45 17.46 11.85
N THR A 64 12.17 17.69 12.13
CA THR A 64 11.29 16.73 12.82
C THR A 64 10.67 15.66 11.91
N LYS A 65 10.92 15.72 10.59
CA LYS A 65 10.42 14.73 9.63
C LYS A 65 11.44 13.63 9.45
N ILE A 66 11.24 12.52 10.15
CA ILE A 66 12.14 11.36 10.13
C ILE A 66 11.70 10.40 9.04
N ALA A 67 12.63 9.97 8.19
CA ALA A 67 12.36 9.00 7.12
C ALA A 67 12.14 7.56 7.63
N SER A 68 12.53 7.25 8.87
CA SER A 68 12.73 5.87 9.36
C SER A 68 11.52 5.18 9.96
N ASP A 69 10.30 5.72 9.86
CA ASP A 69 9.11 5.11 10.45
C ASP A 69 8.69 3.87 9.62
N GLY A 70 9.27 2.71 9.96
CA GLY A 70 9.11 1.43 9.25
C GLY A 70 10.31 1.02 8.38
N LEU A 71 11.44 1.73 8.43
CA LEU A 71 12.65 1.38 7.68
C LEU A 71 13.64 0.58 8.52
N LYS A 72 14.13 -0.54 7.97
CA LYS A 72 15.30 -1.25 8.50
C LYS A 72 16.51 -0.87 7.65
N GLY A 73 17.24 0.16 8.06
CA GLY A 73 18.35 0.70 7.28
C GLY A 73 17.85 1.29 5.94
N LYS A 74 18.39 0.82 4.82
CA LYS A 74 17.98 1.22 3.45
C LYS A 74 16.79 0.42 2.90
N ASN A 75 16.18 -0.47 3.70
CA ASN A 75 15.09 -1.33 3.26
C ASN A 75 13.75 -0.86 3.85
N CYS A 76 12.78 -0.65 2.98
CA CYS A 76 11.37 -0.44 3.30
C CYS A 76 10.66 -1.79 3.44
N LEU A 77 10.27 -2.16 4.66
CA LEU A 77 9.48 -3.38 4.89
C LEU A 77 8.00 -3.09 4.66
N THR A 78 7.35 -3.84 3.77
CA THR A 78 5.92 -3.67 3.46
C THR A 78 5.04 -4.68 4.18
N ASN A 79 3.75 -4.40 4.32
CA ASN A 79 2.77 -5.37 4.79
C ASN A 79 1.66 -5.50 3.75
N PHE A 80 0.97 -6.64 3.73
CA PHE A 80 -0.22 -6.84 2.91
C PHE A 80 -1.24 -5.76 3.25
N HIS A 81 -1.74 -5.01 2.24
CA HIS A 81 -2.78 -3.99 2.43
C HIS A 81 -4.17 -4.49 2.02
N GLY A 82 -4.20 -5.23 0.93
CA GLY A 82 -5.42 -5.65 0.25
C GLY A 82 -5.06 -6.24 -1.10
N MET A 83 -6.08 -6.75 -1.76
CA MET A 83 -5.98 -7.39 -3.07
C MET A 83 -7.11 -6.89 -3.94
N ASP A 84 -6.85 -6.67 -5.21
CA ASP A 84 -7.84 -6.22 -6.19
C ASP A 84 -7.64 -7.02 -7.47
N LEU A 85 -8.74 -7.48 -8.04
CA LEU A 85 -8.75 -8.09 -9.36
C LEU A 85 -8.61 -7.01 -10.43
N THR A 86 -7.82 -7.27 -11.46
CA THR A 86 -7.56 -6.26 -12.50
C THR A 86 -8.84 -5.92 -13.28
N ARG A 87 -8.93 -4.66 -13.76
CA ARG A 87 -10.16 -4.14 -14.37
C ARG A 87 -10.52 -4.87 -15.66
N ASP A 88 -9.52 -5.15 -16.48
CA ASP A 88 -9.62 -5.96 -17.69
C ASP A 88 -10.20 -7.35 -17.41
N LYS A 89 -9.69 -8.05 -16.39
CA LYS A 89 -10.21 -9.37 -16.03
C LYS A 89 -11.64 -9.28 -15.51
N MET A 90 -11.96 -8.32 -14.63
CA MET A 90 -13.34 -8.12 -14.16
C MET A 90 -14.30 -7.86 -15.33
N CYS A 91 -13.98 -6.94 -16.24
CA CYS A 91 -14.81 -6.62 -17.40
C CYS A 91 -14.97 -7.81 -18.36
N SER A 92 -13.96 -8.68 -18.49
CA SER A 92 -14.03 -9.85 -19.37
C SER A 92 -15.00 -10.95 -18.91
N MET A 93 -15.23 -11.06 -17.58
CA MET A 93 -16.10 -12.08 -17.00
C MET A 93 -17.57 -11.70 -17.08
N VAL A 94 -17.87 -10.40 -17.11
CA VAL A 94 -19.25 -9.90 -17.21
C VAL A 94 -19.78 -10.14 -18.63
N LYS A 95 -20.58 -11.19 -18.79
CA LYS A 95 -21.24 -11.56 -20.05
C LYS A 95 -22.76 -11.49 -19.91
N LYS A 96 -23.46 -11.31 -21.04
CA LYS A 96 -24.92 -11.40 -21.11
C LYS A 96 -25.39 -12.86 -20.96
N TRP A 97 -26.68 -13.05 -20.65
CA TRP A 97 -27.34 -14.37 -20.58
C TRP A 97 -26.91 -15.29 -19.43
N GLN A 98 -26.19 -14.74 -18.47
CA GLN A 98 -25.85 -15.38 -17.20
C GLN A 98 -26.14 -14.42 -16.05
N THR A 99 -26.34 -14.98 -14.86
CA THR A 99 -26.56 -14.21 -13.64
C THR A 99 -25.22 -13.94 -12.97
N MET A 100 -24.98 -12.68 -12.61
CA MET A 100 -23.87 -12.26 -11.78
C MET A 100 -24.29 -12.36 -10.31
N ILE A 101 -23.51 -13.08 -9.52
CA ILE A 101 -23.73 -13.24 -8.09
C ILE A 101 -22.59 -12.53 -7.37
N GLU A 102 -22.91 -11.42 -6.72
CA GLU A 102 -21.98 -10.70 -5.86
C GLU A 102 -22.33 -10.92 -4.38
N ALA A 103 -21.30 -11.07 -3.55
CA ALA A 103 -21.42 -11.16 -2.09
C ALA A 103 -20.27 -10.40 -1.42
N HIS A 104 -20.49 -9.91 -0.21
CA HIS A 104 -19.46 -9.29 0.60
C HIS A 104 -19.58 -9.74 2.04
N VAL A 105 -18.44 -9.85 2.74
CA VAL A 105 -18.39 -10.22 4.16
C VAL A 105 -17.36 -9.37 4.87
N ASP A 106 -17.71 -8.96 6.09
CA ASP A 106 -16.80 -8.37 7.06
C ASP A 106 -16.37 -9.42 8.05
N VAL A 107 -15.07 -9.73 8.07
CA VAL A 107 -14.51 -10.77 8.94
C VAL A 107 -13.37 -10.21 9.78
N LYS A 108 -13.31 -10.64 11.04
CA LYS A 108 -12.18 -10.42 11.94
C LYS A 108 -11.29 -11.64 11.88
N THR A 109 -10.00 -11.45 11.64
CA THR A 109 -9.00 -12.50 11.86
C THR A 109 -8.67 -12.62 13.35
N THR A 110 -7.98 -13.71 13.70
CA THR A 110 -7.41 -14.00 15.03
C THR A 110 -6.67 -12.81 15.66
N TYR A 111 -5.80 -12.15 14.89
CA TYR A 111 -4.98 -11.02 15.36
C TYR A 111 -5.67 -9.64 15.29
N GLY A 112 -6.99 -9.61 15.12
CA GLY A 112 -7.77 -8.37 15.17
C GLY A 112 -7.68 -7.50 13.91
N TYR A 113 -7.25 -8.06 12.77
CA TYR A 113 -7.43 -7.40 11.48
C TYR A 113 -8.89 -7.54 11.06
N LEU A 114 -9.50 -6.41 10.68
CA LEU A 114 -10.83 -6.40 10.07
C LEU A 114 -10.69 -6.34 8.55
N LEU A 115 -11.12 -7.40 7.88
CA LEU A 115 -11.09 -7.54 6.44
C LEU A 115 -12.51 -7.50 5.87
N ARG A 116 -12.72 -6.71 4.81
CA ARG A 116 -13.91 -6.78 3.97
C ARG A 116 -13.55 -7.44 2.65
N LEU A 117 -14.11 -8.62 2.42
CA LEU A 117 -13.85 -9.37 1.20
C LEU A 117 -15.08 -9.33 0.28
N PHE A 118 -14.84 -9.18 -1.02
CA PHE A 118 -15.85 -9.11 -2.07
C PHE A 118 -15.69 -10.31 -3.00
N PHE A 119 -16.79 -10.98 -3.28
CA PHE A 119 -16.85 -12.17 -4.12
C PHE A 119 -17.72 -11.89 -5.31
N VAL A 120 -17.29 -12.42 -6.45
CA VAL A 120 -18.07 -12.47 -7.67
C VAL A 120 -18.08 -13.91 -8.17
N GLY A 121 -19.23 -14.35 -8.66
CA GLY A 121 -19.38 -15.63 -9.34
C GLY A 121 -20.41 -15.54 -10.44
N PHE A 122 -20.26 -16.37 -11.47
CA PHE A 122 -21.17 -16.39 -12.61
C PHE A 122 -21.79 -17.77 -12.78
N THR A 123 -23.06 -17.80 -13.18
CA THR A 123 -23.74 -19.06 -13.46
C THR A 123 -23.19 -19.73 -14.71
N LYS A 124 -22.86 -21.02 -14.61
CA LYS A 124 -22.34 -21.81 -15.73
C LYS A 124 -23.48 -22.34 -16.58
N LYS A 125 -23.33 -22.27 -17.90
CA LYS A 125 -24.21 -22.96 -18.84
C LYS A 125 -23.85 -24.45 -18.88
N CYS A 126 -24.83 -25.34 -18.75
CA CYS A 126 -24.61 -26.78 -18.91
C CYS A 126 -24.38 -27.14 -20.39
N ASN A 127 -23.51 -28.12 -20.67
CA ASN A 127 -23.14 -28.49 -22.04
C ASN A 127 -24.36 -28.93 -22.88
N ASN A 128 -25.31 -29.63 -22.26
CA ASN A 128 -26.50 -30.16 -22.94
C ASN A 128 -27.68 -29.16 -22.95
N GLN A 129 -27.43 -27.88 -22.61
CA GLN A 129 -28.48 -26.89 -22.47
C GLN A 129 -28.78 -26.19 -23.80
N ILE A 130 -29.99 -26.43 -24.33
CA ILE A 130 -30.51 -25.80 -25.56
C ILE A 130 -30.76 -24.30 -25.36
N ARG A 131 -31.25 -23.91 -24.17
CA ARG A 131 -31.55 -22.51 -23.84
C ARG A 131 -30.27 -21.66 -23.88
N LYS A 132 -30.39 -20.45 -24.44
CA LYS A 132 -29.29 -19.47 -24.47
C LYS A 132 -29.00 -18.89 -23.08
N THR A 133 -30.02 -18.82 -22.21
CA THR A 133 -29.97 -18.20 -20.88
C THR A 133 -29.64 -19.20 -19.79
N SER A 134 -28.81 -18.77 -18.82
CA SER A 134 -28.42 -19.51 -17.62
C SER A 134 -28.71 -18.70 -16.36
N TYR A 135 -29.95 -18.22 -16.23
CA TYR A 135 -30.35 -17.42 -15.07
C TYR A 135 -30.71 -18.31 -13.89
N ALA A 136 -30.13 -18.02 -12.74
CA ALA A 136 -30.55 -18.60 -11.46
C ALA A 136 -31.79 -17.87 -10.94
N GLN A 137 -32.69 -18.62 -10.30
CA GLN A 137 -33.83 -18.01 -9.61
C GLN A 137 -33.38 -17.17 -8.41
N HIS A 138 -34.18 -16.19 -8.01
CA HIS A 138 -33.83 -15.29 -6.90
C HIS A 138 -33.50 -16.04 -5.59
N GLN A 139 -34.26 -17.08 -5.27
CA GLN A 139 -34.03 -17.91 -4.09
C GLN A 139 -32.70 -18.67 -4.15
N GLN A 140 -32.34 -19.19 -5.34
CA GLN A 140 -31.06 -19.87 -5.54
C GLN A 140 -29.89 -18.89 -5.37
N VAL A 141 -30.02 -17.66 -5.87
CA VAL A 141 -29.01 -16.61 -5.67
C VAL A 141 -28.80 -16.30 -4.18
N HIS A 142 -29.86 -16.22 -3.39
CA HIS A 142 -29.75 -16.03 -1.93
C HIS A 142 -29.08 -17.20 -1.23
N GLN A 143 -29.42 -18.42 -1.58
CA GLN A 143 -28.80 -19.62 -1.02
C GLN A 143 -27.30 -19.69 -1.37
N ILE A 144 -26.92 -19.35 -2.60
CA ILE A 144 -25.52 -19.28 -3.05
C ILE A 144 -24.77 -18.20 -2.26
N ARG A 145 -25.34 -17.01 -2.12
CA ARG A 145 -24.75 -15.94 -1.30
C ARG A 145 -24.54 -16.38 0.14
N LYS A 146 -25.53 -17.04 0.76
CA LYS A 146 -25.41 -17.55 2.13
C LYS A 146 -24.26 -18.56 2.27
N LYS A 147 -24.16 -19.53 1.35
CA LYS A 147 -23.06 -20.50 1.33
C LYS A 147 -21.69 -19.86 1.10
N MET A 148 -21.59 -18.91 0.16
CA MET A 148 -20.37 -18.15 -0.07
C MET A 148 -19.92 -17.45 1.22
N MET A 149 -20.83 -16.70 1.86
CA MET A 149 -20.51 -15.95 3.08
C MET A 149 -20.11 -16.87 4.24
N GLU A 150 -20.69 -18.06 4.34
CA GLU A 150 -20.35 -19.04 5.38
C GLU A 150 -18.93 -19.60 5.21
N ILE A 151 -18.59 -20.08 4.01
CA ILE A 151 -17.25 -20.63 3.69
C ILE A 151 -16.17 -19.57 3.92
N MET A 152 -16.44 -18.37 3.41
CA MET A 152 -15.64 -17.18 3.62
C MET A 152 -15.33 -16.88 5.09
N THR A 153 -16.39 -16.84 5.90
CA THR A 153 -16.29 -16.50 7.32
C THR A 153 -15.48 -17.58 8.05
N ARG A 154 -15.75 -18.85 7.73
CA ARG A 154 -15.02 -19.99 8.29
C ARG A 154 -13.53 -19.92 8.00
N GLU A 155 -13.14 -19.76 6.73
CA GLU A 155 -11.74 -19.76 6.29
C GLU A 155 -10.92 -18.58 6.82
N VAL A 156 -11.54 -17.41 7.01
CA VAL A 156 -10.83 -16.20 7.45
C VAL A 156 -10.83 -16.05 8.97
N GLN A 157 -11.85 -16.55 9.69
CA GLN A 157 -11.88 -16.48 11.16
C GLN A 157 -10.88 -17.43 11.81
N THR A 158 -10.65 -18.61 11.24
CA THR A 158 -9.74 -19.62 11.80
C THR A 158 -8.27 -19.30 11.58
N ASN A 159 -7.96 -18.41 10.64
CA ASN A 159 -6.61 -18.24 10.11
C ASN A 159 -6.03 -16.85 10.39
N ASP A 160 -4.71 -16.83 10.45
CA ASP A 160 -3.91 -15.64 10.59
C ASP A 160 -3.76 -14.90 9.26
N LEU A 161 -3.32 -13.63 9.29
CA LEU A 161 -3.13 -12.84 8.07
C LEU A 161 -2.18 -13.52 7.07
N LYS A 162 -1.12 -14.19 7.55
CA LYS A 162 -0.18 -14.93 6.69
C LYS A 162 -0.87 -16.06 5.93
N GLU A 163 -1.61 -16.86 6.66
CA GLU A 163 -2.30 -18.04 6.12
C GLU A 163 -3.44 -17.62 5.18
N VAL A 164 -4.18 -16.56 5.52
CA VAL A 164 -5.21 -15.99 4.65
C VAL A 164 -4.60 -15.57 3.31
N VAL A 165 -3.47 -14.84 3.31
CA VAL A 165 -2.82 -14.43 2.06
C VAL A 165 -2.31 -15.64 1.27
N ASN A 166 -1.72 -16.64 1.94
CA ASN A 166 -1.27 -17.87 1.30
C ASN A 166 -2.42 -18.68 0.66
N LYS A 167 -3.64 -18.59 1.21
CA LYS A 167 -4.86 -19.16 0.59
C LYS A 167 -5.38 -18.33 -0.59
N LEU A 168 -5.16 -17.02 -0.57
CA LEU A 168 -5.55 -16.10 -1.65
C LEU A 168 -4.65 -16.22 -2.89
N ILE A 169 -3.34 -16.50 -2.75
CA ILE A 169 -2.43 -16.61 -3.90
C ILE A 169 -2.85 -17.70 -4.90
N PRO A 170 -3.14 -18.96 -4.48
CA PRO A 170 -3.66 -19.98 -5.37
C PRO A 170 -5.19 -19.96 -5.50
N ASP A 171 -5.88 -18.99 -4.89
CA ASP A 171 -7.34 -18.93 -4.77
C ASP A 171 -7.95 -20.26 -4.30
N SER A 172 -7.49 -20.85 -3.19
CA SER A 172 -8.05 -22.13 -2.70
C SER A 172 -9.54 -22.01 -2.37
N ILE A 173 -9.94 -20.86 -1.82
CA ILE A 173 -11.32 -20.50 -1.46
C ILE A 173 -12.27 -20.63 -2.67
N ARG A 174 -11.78 -20.36 -3.88
CA ARG A 174 -12.56 -20.50 -5.11
C ARG A 174 -13.08 -21.93 -5.29
N LYS A 175 -12.20 -22.92 -5.13
CA LYS A 175 -12.52 -24.34 -5.39
C LYS A 175 -13.55 -24.84 -4.38
N ASP A 176 -13.43 -24.41 -3.13
CA ASP A 176 -14.36 -24.78 -2.07
C ASP A 176 -15.75 -24.19 -2.31
N ILE A 177 -15.83 -22.94 -2.76
CA ILE A 177 -17.09 -22.31 -3.14
C ILE A 177 -17.71 -23.00 -4.36
N GLU A 178 -16.93 -23.27 -5.42
CA GLU A 178 -17.44 -23.96 -6.62
C GLU A 178 -18.02 -25.34 -6.25
N LYS A 179 -17.30 -26.12 -5.43
CA LYS A 179 -17.76 -27.44 -4.97
C LYS A 179 -19.04 -27.37 -4.13
N ALA A 180 -19.11 -26.42 -3.19
CA ALA A 180 -20.28 -26.29 -2.31
C ALA A 180 -21.53 -25.72 -3.02
N CYS A 181 -21.34 -24.88 -4.04
CA CYS A 181 -22.41 -24.27 -4.81
C CYS A 181 -22.94 -25.19 -5.93
N GLN A 182 -22.14 -26.17 -6.38
CA GLN A 182 -22.53 -27.12 -7.44
C GLN A 182 -23.87 -27.83 -7.16
N SER A 183 -24.20 -28.05 -5.88
CA SER A 183 -25.46 -28.65 -5.45
C SER A 183 -26.70 -27.76 -5.70
N ILE A 184 -26.56 -26.44 -5.79
CA ILE A 184 -27.67 -25.50 -6.01
C ILE A 184 -27.73 -25.12 -7.49
N TYR A 185 -26.63 -24.57 -8.01
CA TYR A 185 -26.48 -24.17 -9.39
C TYR A 185 -24.99 -24.18 -9.74
N PRO A 186 -24.60 -24.74 -10.91
CA PRO A 186 -23.20 -24.78 -11.30
C PRO A 186 -22.65 -23.36 -11.52
N LEU A 187 -21.54 -23.04 -10.88
CA LEU A 187 -20.86 -21.75 -11.03
C LEU A 187 -19.58 -21.91 -11.87
N HIS A 188 -19.17 -20.83 -12.51
CA HIS A 188 -17.86 -20.67 -13.13
C HIS A 188 -17.34 -19.26 -12.85
N ASP A 189 -16.04 -19.06 -13.05
CA ASP A 189 -15.37 -17.78 -12.83
C ASP A 189 -15.70 -17.17 -11.46
N VAL A 190 -15.59 -17.99 -10.41
CA VAL A 190 -15.71 -17.54 -9.03
C VAL A 190 -14.37 -16.96 -8.58
N PHE A 191 -14.36 -15.70 -8.17
CA PHE A 191 -13.14 -15.04 -7.70
C PHE A 191 -13.39 -14.12 -6.51
N VAL A 192 -12.33 -13.91 -5.72
CA VAL A 192 -12.28 -12.81 -4.76
C VAL A 192 -12.01 -11.54 -5.55
N ARG A 193 -13.04 -10.71 -5.77
CA ARG A 193 -12.93 -9.46 -6.52
C ARG A 193 -12.02 -8.45 -5.84
N LYS A 194 -12.16 -8.33 -4.51
CA LYS A 194 -11.45 -7.33 -3.71
C LYS A 194 -11.33 -7.75 -2.26
N VAL A 195 -10.20 -7.46 -1.65
CA VAL A 195 -9.96 -7.57 -0.21
C VAL A 195 -9.54 -6.20 0.29
N LYS A 196 -10.33 -5.61 1.21
CA LYS A 196 -10.02 -4.34 1.87
C LYS A 196 -9.68 -4.60 3.33
N MET A 197 -8.60 -3.99 3.83
CA MET A 197 -8.44 -3.81 5.26
C MET A 197 -9.24 -2.61 5.74
N LEU A 198 -10.14 -2.85 6.70
CA LEU A 198 -10.91 -1.80 7.38
C LEU A 198 -10.16 -1.28 8.60
N LYS A 199 -9.66 -2.20 9.44
CA LYS A 199 -8.95 -1.85 10.67
C LYS A 199 -7.68 -2.67 10.78
N LYS A 200 -6.60 -1.97 11.10
CA LYS A 200 -5.32 -2.56 11.49
C LYS A 200 -5.20 -2.54 13.02
N PRO A 201 -4.64 -3.59 13.63
CA PRO A 201 -4.23 -3.56 15.03
C PRO A 201 -3.08 -2.55 15.22
N LYS A 202 -2.75 -2.25 16.48
CA LYS A 202 -1.61 -1.36 16.79
C LYS A 202 -0.34 -1.88 16.13
N PHE A 203 0.44 -0.98 15.56
CA PHE A 203 1.67 -1.31 14.87
C PHE A 203 2.73 -1.78 15.88
N GLU A 204 3.26 -2.98 15.65
CA GLU A 204 4.33 -3.57 16.44
C GLU A 204 5.43 -4.05 15.48
N LEU A 205 6.66 -3.58 15.72
CA LEU A 205 7.83 -3.92 14.92
C LEU A 205 8.12 -5.44 14.94
N GLY A 206 7.89 -6.11 16.06
CA GLY A 206 8.08 -7.56 16.19
C GLY A 206 7.21 -8.35 15.21
N LYS A 207 5.90 -8.06 15.17
CA LYS A 207 4.97 -8.68 14.22
C LYS A 207 5.41 -8.47 12.77
N LEU A 208 5.88 -7.26 12.43
CA LEU A 208 6.35 -6.97 11.07
C LEU A 208 7.57 -7.82 10.69
N MET A 209 8.53 -7.99 11.60
CA MET A 209 9.71 -8.82 11.34
C MET A 209 9.34 -10.30 11.12
N GLU A 210 8.35 -10.81 11.84
CA GLU A 210 7.86 -12.17 11.63
C GLU A 210 7.24 -12.38 10.24
N PHE A 211 6.65 -11.35 9.63
CA PHE A 211 6.14 -11.44 8.25
C PHE A 211 7.26 -11.44 7.20
N HIS A 212 8.42 -10.87 7.53
CA HIS A 212 9.56 -10.77 6.61
C HIS A 212 10.60 -11.87 6.80
N GLY A 213 10.62 -12.55 7.96
CA GLY A 213 11.44 -13.73 8.22
C GLY A 213 12.89 -13.54 7.78
N GLU A 214 13.72 -12.92 8.61
CA GLU A 214 15.12 -12.70 8.24
C GLU A 214 15.90 -14.00 8.21
N GLY A 215 16.16 -14.48 6.99
CA GLY A 215 17.24 -15.38 6.65
C GLY A 215 17.79 -15.01 5.27
N SER A 216 19.10 -14.79 5.20
CA SER A 216 19.97 -14.65 4.00
C SER A 216 19.97 -13.34 3.17
N SER A 217 21.12 -12.65 3.29
CA SER A 217 21.89 -11.83 2.32
C SER A 217 21.20 -10.63 1.64
N SER A 218 21.73 -9.40 1.70
CA SER A 218 23.12 -9.05 1.38
C SER A 218 23.68 -7.94 2.29
N GLY A 219 24.72 -8.28 3.04
CA GLY A 219 25.70 -7.30 3.48
C GLY A 219 26.46 -6.80 2.26
N LYS A 220 26.33 -5.52 1.95
CA LYS A 220 27.37 -4.77 1.26
C LYS A 220 28.14 -4.07 2.37
N THR A 221 29.28 -4.66 2.73
CA THR A 221 30.34 -4.01 3.51
C THR A 221 30.60 -2.64 2.89
N MET A 222 30.26 -1.57 3.61
CA MET A 222 30.84 -0.27 3.33
C MET A 222 32.31 -0.38 3.71
N GLY A 223 33.17 -0.38 2.70
CA GLY A 223 34.60 -0.16 2.89
C GLY A 223 34.77 1.23 3.48
N ASP A 224 35.22 1.25 4.72
CA ASP A 224 35.79 2.40 5.39
C ASP A 224 37.14 2.69 4.72
N GLU A 225 37.22 3.73 3.88
CA GLU A 225 38.50 4.33 3.51
C GLU A 225 38.69 5.57 4.37
N THR A 226 39.27 5.31 5.53
CA THR A 226 39.98 6.27 6.36
C THR A 226 40.99 7.07 5.55
N SER A 227 41.05 8.36 5.89
CA SER A 227 42.03 9.35 5.47
C SER A 227 43.46 8.84 5.32
N ALA A 228 44.06 9.07 4.14
CA ALA A 228 45.50 9.13 3.98
C ALA A 228 45.89 10.54 3.49
N LYS A 229 46.48 11.32 4.40
CA LYS A 229 47.38 12.42 4.06
C LYS A 229 48.62 11.83 3.40
N VAL A 230 49.03 12.35 2.23
CA VAL A 230 50.42 12.39 1.80
C VAL A 230 50.63 13.70 1.02
N GLU A 231 51.64 14.45 1.48
CA GLU A 231 52.36 15.63 0.94
C GLU A 231 51.64 16.70 0.12
#